data_AF-A0AA41HJT8-F1
#
_entry.id   AF-A0AA41HJT8-F1
#
_cell.length_a   1.000
_cell.length_b   1.000
_cell.length_c   1.000
_cell.angle_alpha   90.00
_cell.angle_beta   90.00
_cell.angle_gamma   90.00
#
_symmetry.space_group_name_H-M   'P 1'
#
loop_
_entity.id
_entity.type
_entity.pdbx_description
1 polymer ?
#
loop_
_entity_poly.entity_id
_entity_poly.type
_entity_poly.pdbx_seq_one_letter_code
_entity_poly.pdbx_strand_id
1 'polypeptide(L)'
;LVAEAGAQESAAALDPATLRAALATRLADYMLPAAYVVLEALPLTPNGKLDRNALPAPGQDAVAARRYQAPQGPAETMLAAVWAELLGLEQVGRDDHF
;
A
#
# COMPACT_ATOMS: atom_id res chain seq x y z
N LEU A 1 -5.23 38.23 11.81
CA LEU A 1 -4.86 37.01 12.55
C LEU A 1 -5.52 35.85 11.83
N VAL A 2 -4.88 35.36 10.77
CA VAL A 2 -5.34 34.19 10.02
C VAL A 2 -4.77 32.99 10.77
N ALA A 3 -5.65 32.17 11.35
CA ALA A 3 -5.27 30.99 12.09
C ALA A 3 -4.86 29.89 11.10
N GLU A 4 -3.55 29.69 10.96
CA GLU A 4 -2.99 28.46 10.40
C GLU A 4 -3.15 27.36 11.45
N ALA A 5 -4.23 26.60 11.38
CA ALA A 5 -4.42 25.40 12.18
C ALA A 5 -5.16 24.36 11.33
N GLY A 6 -4.44 23.36 10.82
CA GLY A 6 -5.07 22.23 10.14
C GLY A 6 -4.14 21.29 9.35
N ALA A 7 -2.91 21.70 9.04
CA ALA A 7 -2.03 20.88 8.19
C ALA A 7 -1.43 19.65 8.90
N GLN A 8 -1.44 19.61 10.24
CA GLN A 8 -0.67 18.62 11.00
C GLN A 8 -1.46 17.36 11.42
N GLU A 9 -2.79 17.37 11.35
CA GLU A 9 -3.65 16.25 11.82
C GLU A 9 -4.05 15.29 10.67
N SER A 10 -4.00 15.76 9.42
CA SER A 10 -4.42 14.98 8.24
C SER A 10 -3.33 14.04 7.71
N ALA A 11 -2.06 14.31 7.96
CA ALA A 11 -0.96 13.50 7.41
C ALA A 11 -0.83 12.14 8.10
N ALA A 12 -1.11 12.04 9.40
CA ALA A 12 -1.13 10.78 10.14
C ALA A 12 -2.31 9.88 9.75
N ALA A 13 -3.42 10.46 9.27
CA ALA A 13 -4.62 9.74 8.86
C ALA A 13 -4.50 9.04 7.50
N LEU A 14 -3.49 9.40 6.70
CA LEU A 14 -3.27 8.88 5.34
C LEU A 14 -2.13 7.86 5.26
N ASP A 15 -1.76 7.24 6.38
CA ASP A 15 -0.84 6.10 6.38
C ASP A 15 -1.49 4.88 5.68
N PRO A 16 -0.90 4.35 4.60
CA PRO A 16 -1.44 3.21 3.85
C PRO A 16 -1.74 1.98 4.71
N ALA A 17 -0.90 1.70 5.72
CA ALA A 17 -1.10 0.54 6.60
C ALA A 17 -2.34 0.70 7.48
N THR A 18 -2.55 1.91 8.03
CA THR A 18 -3.74 2.26 8.81
C THR A 18 -5.02 2.18 7.97
N LEU A 19 -5.00 2.70 6.74
CA LEU A 19 -6.15 2.62 5.82
C LEU A 19 -6.48 1.17 5.45
N ARG A 20 -5.45 0.35 5.16
CA ARG A 20 -5.63 -1.07 4.85
C ARG A 20 -6.24 -1.82 6.03
N ALA A 21 -5.75 -1.60 7.25
CA ALA A 21 -6.28 -2.24 8.46
C ALA A 21 -7.76 -1.89 8.69
N ALA A 22 -8.14 -0.63 8.47
CA ALA A 22 -9.54 -0.20 8.58
C ALA A 22 -10.44 -0.88 7.53
N LEU A 23 -9.98 -1.01 6.28
CA LEU A 23 -10.73 -1.68 5.22
C LEU A 23 -10.86 -3.20 5.43
N ALA A 24 -9.84 -3.85 5.99
CA ALA A 24 -9.86 -5.29 6.28
C ALA A 24 -10.95 -5.70 7.28
N THR A 25 -11.48 -4.76 8.08
CA THR A 25 -12.63 -5.03 8.95
C THR A 25 -13.97 -5.14 8.21
N ARG A 26 -14.01 -4.71 6.94
CA ARG A 26 -15.26 -4.60 6.15
C ARG A 26 -15.19 -5.30 4.80
N LEU A 27 -14.00 -5.55 4.27
CA LEU A 27 -13.77 -6.13 2.95
C LEU A 27 -13.06 -7.48 3.11
N ALA A 28 -13.35 -8.41 2.18
CA ALA A 28 -12.56 -9.62 2.04
C ALA A 28 -11.15 -9.31 1.52
N ASP A 29 -10.18 -10.20 1.78
CA ASP A 29 -8.77 -9.96 1.46
C ASP A 29 -8.51 -9.61 -0.01
N TYR A 30 -9.19 -10.27 -0.95
CA TYR A 30 -9.03 -10.03 -2.40
C TYR A 30 -9.61 -8.67 -2.87
N MET A 31 -10.33 -7.95 -2.01
CA MET A 31 -10.85 -6.61 -2.28
C MET A 31 -9.96 -5.51 -1.68
N LEU A 32 -8.94 -5.87 -0.90
CA LEU A 32 -8.04 -4.89 -0.31
C LEU A 32 -7.10 -4.32 -1.38
N PRO A 33 -7.02 -2.98 -1.53
CA PRO A 33 -6.06 -2.36 -2.41
C PRO A 33 -4.61 -2.72 -2.04
N ALA A 34 -3.80 -3.03 -3.05
CA ALA A 34 -2.38 -3.28 -2.86
C ALA A 34 -1.58 -1.98 -2.63
N ALA A 35 -2.08 -0.84 -3.11
CA ALA A 35 -1.41 0.46 -3.00
C ALA A 35 -2.39 1.61 -2.76
N TYR A 36 -1.90 2.65 -2.08
CA TYR A 36 -2.62 3.85 -1.70
C TYR A 36 -1.76 5.06 -2.08
N VAL A 37 -2.23 5.85 -3.05
CA VAL A 37 -1.50 7.04 -3.52
C VAL A 37 -2.26 8.27 -3.04
N VAL A 38 -1.58 9.12 -2.27
CA VAL A 38 -2.12 10.41 -1.85
C VAL A 38 -1.94 11.41 -2.99
N LEU A 39 -3.04 12.06 -3.38
CA LEU A 39 -3.05 13.11 -4.39
C LEU A 39 -3.63 14.37 -3.76
N GLU A 40 -3.00 15.52 -4.03
CA GLU A 40 -3.57 16.82 -3.63
C GLU A 40 -4.90 17.10 -4.34
N ALA A 41 -5.01 16.66 -5.60
CA ALA A 41 -6.23 16.74 -6.39
C ALA A 41 -6.33 15.58 -7.38
N LEU A 42 -7.56 15.16 -7.69
CA LEU A 42 -7.80 14.17 -8.73
C LEU A 42 -7.57 14.80 -10.11
N PRO A 43 -6.84 14.12 -11.02
CA PRO A 43 -6.68 14.59 -12.38
C PRO A 43 -8.03 14.51 -13.11
N LEU A 44 -8.47 15.64 -13.69
CA LEU A 44 -9.74 15.72 -14.40
C LEU A 44 -9.51 16.01 -15.88
N THR A 45 -10.34 15.41 -16.73
CA THR A 45 -10.53 15.80 -18.12
C THR A 45 -11.11 17.21 -18.21
N PRO A 46 -11.04 17.89 -19.38
CA PRO A 46 -11.66 19.20 -19.58
C PRO A 46 -13.17 19.25 -19.28
N ASN A 47 -13.85 18.11 -19.36
CA ASN A 47 -15.27 17.97 -19.04
C ASN A 47 -15.52 17.67 -17.54
N GLY A 48 -14.50 17.73 -16.69
CA GLY A 48 -14.59 17.54 -15.24
C GLY A 48 -14.69 16.07 -14.78
N LYS A 49 -14.59 15.09 -15.68
CA LYS A 49 -14.54 13.67 -15.32
C LYS A 49 -13.14 13.26 -14.90
N LEU A 50 -13.00 12.27 -14.02
CA LEU A 50 -11.70 11.67 -13.67
C LEU A 50 -10.96 11.20 -14.93
N ASP A 51 -9.75 11.69 -15.12
CA ASP A 51 -8.81 11.18 -16.12
C ASP A 51 -7.98 10.05 -15.52
N ARG A 52 -8.39 8.81 -15.79
CA ARG A 52 -7.72 7.62 -15.24
C ARG A 52 -6.34 7.39 -15.83
N ASN A 53 -6.06 7.91 -17.03
CA ASN A 53 -4.76 7.76 -17.68
C ASN A 53 -3.72 8.71 -17.10
N ALA A 54 -4.18 9.81 -16.49
CA ALA A 54 -3.34 10.79 -15.80
C ALA A 54 -3.10 10.44 -14.32
N LEU A 55 -3.66 9.34 -13.81
CA LEU A 55 -3.34 8.86 -12.47
C LEU A 55 -1.88 8.39 -12.43
N PRO A 56 -1.08 8.83 -11.45
CA PRO A 56 0.28 8.35 -11.32
C PRO A 56 0.31 6.86 -10.95
N ALA A 57 1.33 6.16 -11.45
CA ALA A 57 1.61 4.82 -10.99
C ALA A 57 2.00 4.87 -9.48
N PRO A 58 1.59 3.89 -8.66
CA PRO A 58 2.01 3.84 -7.27
C PRO A 58 3.53 3.71 -7.15
N GLY A 59 4.13 4.57 -6.32
CA GLY A 59 5.52 4.40 -5.88
C GLY A 59 5.68 3.23 -4.91
N GLN A 60 6.93 2.88 -4.57
CA GLN A 60 7.20 1.80 -3.60
C GLN A 60 6.65 2.11 -2.20
N ASP A 61 6.61 3.39 -1.84
CA ASP A 61 6.05 3.94 -0.61
C ASP A 61 4.51 3.89 -0.55
N ALA A 62 3.85 3.85 -1.73
CA ALA A 62 2.41 3.72 -1.83
C ALA A 62 1.92 2.29 -1.60
N VAL A 63 2.80 1.29 -1.70
CA VAL A 63 2.43 -0.11 -1.52
C VAL A 63 2.17 -0.35 -0.03
N ALA A 64 0.92 -0.67 0.33
CA ALA A 64 0.55 -1.06 1.70
C ALA A 64 0.93 -2.51 2.00
N ALA A 65 1.94 -3.04 1.29
CA ALA A 65 2.54 -4.31 1.61
C ALA A 65 3.06 -4.23 3.04
N ARG A 66 2.81 -5.30 3.79
CA ARG A 66 3.33 -5.43 5.15
C ARG A 66 4.84 -5.24 5.07
N ARG A 67 5.41 -4.44 5.99
CA ARG A 67 6.87 -4.29 6.07
C ARG A 67 7.49 -5.67 6.07
N TYR A 68 8.55 -5.85 5.29
CA TYR A 68 9.30 -7.09 5.25
C TYR A 68 9.58 -7.59 6.67
N GLN A 69 9.18 -8.82 6.94
CA GLN A 69 9.53 -9.54 8.14
C GLN A 69 10.28 -10.79 7.76
N ALA A 70 11.49 -10.92 8.30
CA ALA A 70 12.33 -12.07 8.01
C ALA A 70 11.65 -13.37 8.45
N PRO A 71 11.72 -14.43 7.62
CA PRO A 71 11.29 -15.77 8.03
C PRO A 71 12.02 -16.22 9.31
N GLN A 72 11.26 -16.85 10.20
CA GLN A 72 11.72 -17.31 11.51
C GLN A 72 11.82 -18.83 11.54
N GLY A 73 13.03 -19.29 11.84
CA GLY A 73 13.33 -20.71 11.95
C GLY A 73 13.46 -21.44 10.60
N PRO A 74 13.75 -22.75 10.63
CA PRO A 74 14.14 -23.50 9.43
C PRO A 74 13.02 -23.62 8.39
N ALA A 75 11.78 -23.81 8.85
CA ALA A 75 10.64 -24.04 7.97
C ALA A 75 10.27 -22.80 7.16
N GLU A 76 10.12 -21.64 7.81
CA GLU A 76 9.81 -20.39 7.10
C GLU A 76 10.95 -19.98 6.16
N THR A 77 12.21 -20.20 6.55
CA THR A 77 13.38 -19.89 5.72
C THR A 77 13.37 -20.73 4.44
N MET A 78 13.08 -22.02 4.55
CA MET A 78 12.98 -22.92 3.40
C MET A 78 11.82 -22.52 2.48
N LEU A 79 10.65 -22.22 3.04
CA LEU A 79 9.48 -21.81 2.28
C LEU A 79 9.72 -20.49 1.53
N ALA A 80 10.31 -19.49 2.21
CA ALA A 80 10.66 -18.21 1.60
C ALA A 80 11.66 -18.37 0.45
N ALA A 81 12.63 -19.29 0.56
CA ALA A 81 13.57 -19.59 -0.51
C ALA A 81 12.88 -20.18 -1.76
N VAL A 82 11.94 -21.13 -1.55
CA VAL A 82 11.16 -21.72 -2.66
C VAL A 82 10.31 -20.65 -3.36
N TRP A 83 9.64 -19.77 -2.59
CA TRP A 83 8.85 -18.69 -3.18
C TRP A 83 9.70 -17.66 -3.92
N ALA A 84 10.85 -17.29 -3.36
CA ALA A 84 11.79 -16.37 -4.01
C ALA A 84 12.27 -16.92 -5.37
N GLU A 85 12.60 -18.21 -5.43
CA GLU A 85 12.98 -18.89 -6.67
C GLU A 85 11.84 -18.93 -7.69
N LEU A 86 10.63 -19.31 -7.25
CA LEU A 86 9.46 -19.46 -8.14
C LEU A 86 9.00 -18.12 -8.73
N LEU A 87 9.08 -17.06 -7.94
CA LEU A 87 8.58 -15.73 -8.29
C LEU A 87 9.67 -14.81 -8.86
N GLY A 88 10.95 -15.22 -8.81
CA GLY A 88 12.08 -14.40 -9.23
C GLY A 88 12.31 -13.15 -8.36
N LEU A 89 11.94 -13.24 -7.08
CA LEU A 89 12.10 -12.14 -6.11
C LEU A 89 13.41 -12.30 -5.34
N GLU A 90 14.08 -11.18 -5.03
CA GLU A 90 15.31 -11.21 -4.20
C GLU A 90 15.03 -11.64 -2.76
N GLN A 91 13.85 -11.33 -2.23
CA GLN A 91 13.49 -11.62 -0.85
C GLN A 91 11.98 -11.78 -0.68
N VAL A 92 11.59 -12.74 0.16
CA VAL A 92 10.20 -13.02 0.53
C VAL A 92 10.08 -12.98 2.05
N GLY A 93 9.19 -12.13 2.55
CA GLY A 93 8.84 -12.00 3.95
C GLY A 93 7.85 -13.08 4.40
N ARG A 94 7.84 -13.36 5.70
CA ARG A 94 6.95 -14.39 6.29
C ARG A 94 5.46 -14.10 6.19
N ASP A 95 5.10 -12.81 6.06
CA ASP A 95 3.72 -12.34 5.97
C ASP A 95 3.34 -11.93 4.54
N ASP A 96 4.19 -12.24 3.56
CA ASP A 96 3.92 -11.98 2.15
C ASP A 96 2.84 -12.93 1.64
N HIS A 97 1.92 -12.37 0.87
CA HIS A 97 0.83 -13.12 0.23
C HIS A 97 1.03 -13.06 -1.30
N PHE A 98 0.91 -14.21 -1.95
CA PHE A 98 1.11 -14.40 -3.39
C PHE A 98 -0.12 -15.05 -4.03
#